data_AF-G0ZXG7-F1
#
_entry.id   AF-G0ZXG7-F1
#
_cell.length_a   1.000
_cell.length_b   1.000
_cell.length_c   1.000
_cell.angle_alpha   90.00
_cell.angle_beta   90.00
_cell.angle_gamma   90.00
#
_symmetry.space_group_name_H-M   'P 1'
#
loop_
_entity.id
_entity.type
_entity.pdbx_description
1 polymer ?
#
loop_
_entity_poly.entity_id
_entity_poly.type
_entity_poly.pdbx_seq_one_letter_code
_entity_poly.pdbx_strand_id
1 'polypeptide(L)'
;NCYTGNSWNATSCKDGATCAKNCAIDGADYGGTYGISTSSDALTLKFVTKGSYSTNIGSRTYLMESDSKYQMFNVIGKELTFDVDVSKLPCGLNGALYFVEMPADGGMGKGNNKAGAKYGTGYCDAQCPHDVKWINGQANSDGWEPSSNDKNAGSGKMGACCPEMDIW
;
A
#
# COMPACT_ATOMS: atom_id res chain seq x y z
N ASN A 1 16.51 10.25 -1.05
CA ASN A 1 15.47 9.25 -0.74
C ASN A 1 15.57 8.79 0.70
N CYS A 2 14.46 8.77 1.44
CA CYS A 2 14.44 8.17 2.76
C CYS A 2 14.46 6.63 2.74
N TYR A 3 13.99 6.03 1.64
CA TYR A 3 14.00 4.60 1.41
C TYR A 3 14.44 4.32 -0.04
N THR A 4 15.34 3.39 -0.28
CA THR A 4 15.79 3.01 -1.63
C THR A 4 16.21 1.55 -1.66
N GLY A 5 15.82 0.84 -2.73
CA GLY A 5 15.91 -0.62 -2.74
C GLY A 5 15.09 -1.16 -1.59
N ASN A 6 15.76 -1.81 -0.64
CA ASN A 6 15.15 -2.38 0.55
C ASN A 6 15.65 -1.77 1.87
N SER A 7 16.24 -0.56 1.85
CA SER A 7 16.87 0.05 3.03
C SER A 7 16.44 1.50 3.28
N TRP A 8 16.34 1.87 4.56
CA TRP A 8 16.15 3.25 5.00
C TRP A 8 17.48 4.02 5.03
N ASN A 9 17.44 5.33 4.78
CA ASN A 9 18.58 6.21 4.95
C ASN A 9 18.78 6.53 6.44
N ALA A 10 19.83 5.98 7.05
CA ALA A 10 20.09 6.12 8.49
C ALA A 10 20.34 7.58 8.96
N THR A 11 20.73 8.48 8.05
CA THR A 11 20.91 9.90 8.40
C THR A 11 19.57 10.62 8.50
N SER A 12 18.66 10.38 7.56
CA SER A 12 17.31 10.95 7.54
C SER A 12 16.36 10.27 8.54
N CYS A 13 16.58 8.97 8.81
CA CYS A 13 15.70 8.09 9.58
C CYS A 13 16.44 7.46 10.75
N LYS A 14 16.71 8.26 11.78
CA LYS A 14 17.32 7.80 13.04
C LYS A 14 16.35 7.01 13.92
N ASP A 15 15.09 7.42 13.89
CA ASP A 15 13.96 6.80 14.58
C ASP A 15 12.69 7.01 13.74
N GLY A 16 11.65 6.23 14.03
CA GLY A 16 10.40 6.25 13.27
C GLY A 16 9.70 7.62 13.22
N ALA A 17 9.69 8.37 14.32
CA ALA A 17 9.01 9.66 14.41
C ALA A 17 9.78 10.76 13.65
N THR A 18 11.09 10.82 13.83
CA THR A 18 11.99 11.73 13.12
C THR A 18 11.95 11.46 11.62
N CYS A 19 11.99 10.18 11.21
CA CYS A 19 11.90 9.79 9.81
C CYS A 19 10.57 10.25 9.19
N ALA A 20 9.42 10.04 9.86
CA ALA A 20 8.12 10.50 9.37
C ALA A 20 8.00 12.02 9.25
N LYS A 21 8.73 12.78 10.08
CA LYS A 21 8.76 14.24 9.99
C LYS A 21 9.64 14.73 8.82
N ASN A 22 10.72 14.01 8.52
CA ASN A 22 11.73 14.43 7.54
C ASN A 22 11.46 13.90 6.12
N CYS A 23 10.54 12.96 5.97
CA CYS A 23 10.27 12.25 4.73
C CYS A 23 8.85 12.52 4.25
N ALA A 24 8.63 12.29 2.95
CA ALA A 24 7.32 12.35 2.34
C ALA A 24 7.14 11.16 1.39
N ILE A 25 5.88 10.79 1.18
CA ILE A 25 5.43 10.02 0.03
C ILE A 25 4.83 11.01 -0.98
N ASP A 26 5.04 10.76 -2.27
CA ASP A 26 4.70 11.68 -3.35
C ASP A 26 3.62 11.08 -4.26
N GLY A 27 3.22 11.82 -5.30
CA GLY A 27 2.30 11.36 -6.33
C GLY A 27 2.82 10.14 -7.10
N ALA A 28 1.89 9.46 -7.78
CA ALA A 28 2.17 8.26 -8.56
C ALA A 28 1.85 8.48 -10.04
N ASP A 29 2.79 8.13 -10.92
CA ASP A 29 2.52 7.92 -12.34
C ASP A 29 1.91 6.52 -12.54
N TYR A 30 0.59 6.45 -12.41
CA TYR A 30 -0.18 5.20 -12.47
C TYR A 30 0.10 4.41 -13.75
N GLY A 31 0.05 5.04 -14.92
CA GLY A 31 0.18 4.37 -16.20
C GLY A 31 1.63 3.99 -16.55
N GLY A 32 2.55 4.95 -16.47
CA GLY A 32 3.92 4.77 -16.94
C GLY A 32 4.82 3.99 -15.97
N THR A 33 4.60 4.17 -14.66
CA THR A 33 5.44 3.52 -13.63
C THR A 33 4.80 2.25 -13.10
N TYR A 34 3.50 2.28 -12.80
CA TYR A 34 2.81 1.17 -12.14
C TYR A 34 2.03 0.27 -13.10
N GLY A 35 1.71 0.73 -14.31
CA GLY A 35 0.89 -0.03 -15.26
C GLY A 35 -0.55 -0.20 -14.80
N ILE A 36 -1.06 0.78 -14.05
CA ILE A 36 -2.43 0.88 -13.59
C ILE A 36 -3.19 1.78 -14.55
N SER A 37 -4.35 1.32 -15.03
CA SER A 37 -5.23 2.12 -15.89
C SER A 37 -6.69 1.84 -15.58
N THR A 38 -7.54 2.84 -15.80
CA THR A 38 -8.99 2.72 -15.66
C THR A 38 -9.70 3.09 -16.96
N SER A 39 -10.89 2.53 -17.17
CA SER A 39 -11.80 2.92 -18.24
C SER A 39 -13.23 2.69 -17.78
N SER A 40 -13.99 3.78 -17.58
CA SER A 40 -15.33 3.72 -16.99
C SER A 40 -15.33 3.00 -15.63
N ASP A 41 -15.88 1.79 -15.56
CA ASP A 41 -16.02 0.92 -14.40
C ASP A 41 -14.92 -0.16 -14.30
N ALA A 42 -14.01 -0.22 -15.27
CA ALA A 42 -12.92 -1.21 -15.30
C ALA A 42 -11.61 -0.64 -14.70
N LEU A 43 -10.94 -1.46 -13.89
CA LEU A 43 -9.57 -1.26 -13.40
C LEU A 43 -8.68 -2.38 -13.92
N THR A 44 -7.54 -2.03 -14.54
CA THR A 44 -6.53 -2.99 -14.99
C THR A 44 -5.23 -2.79 -14.23
N LEU A 45 -4.71 -3.87 -13.65
CA LEU A 45 -3.46 -3.88 -12.90
C LEU A 45 -2.45 -4.79 -13.62
N LYS A 46 -1.34 -4.23 -14.10
CA LYS A 46 -0.23 -5.03 -14.66
C LYS A 46 0.69 -5.54 -13.57
N PHE A 47 1.15 -6.78 -13.71
CA PHE A 47 2.07 -7.36 -12.73
C PHE A 47 3.48 -6.75 -12.82
N VAL A 48 4.06 -6.62 -14.02
CA VAL A 48 5.41 -6.04 -14.18
C VAL A 48 5.36 -4.86 -15.14
N THR A 49 5.84 -3.70 -14.67
CA THR A 49 5.94 -2.48 -15.48
C THR A 49 7.39 -1.99 -15.46
N LYS A 50 8.03 -1.96 -16.64
CA LYS A 50 9.43 -1.55 -16.81
C LYS A 50 9.46 -0.12 -17.31
N GLY A 51 9.90 0.81 -16.46
CA GLY A 51 10.17 2.20 -16.83
C GLY A 51 11.64 2.41 -17.19
N SER A 52 12.01 3.65 -17.48
CA SER A 52 13.38 4.00 -17.89
C SER A 52 14.43 3.81 -16.80
N TYR A 53 14.04 3.94 -15.52
CA TYR A 53 14.97 3.94 -14.38
C TYR A 53 14.64 2.89 -13.31
N SER A 54 13.50 2.21 -13.43
CA SER A 54 13.00 1.28 -12.43
C SER A 54 12.09 0.22 -13.04
N THR A 55 11.83 -0.84 -12.28
CA THR A 55 10.84 -1.87 -12.62
C THR A 55 9.92 -2.04 -11.42
N ASN A 56 8.63 -1.79 -11.62
CA ASN A 56 7.58 -2.03 -10.63
C ASN A 56 7.07 -3.47 -10.72
N ILE A 57 6.76 -4.06 -9.56
CA ILE A 57 6.20 -5.42 -9.42
C ILE A 57 4.94 -5.32 -8.55
N GLY A 58 3.80 -5.68 -9.13
CA GLY A 58 2.49 -5.65 -8.47
C GLY A 58 2.00 -4.25 -8.13
N SER A 59 0.84 -4.20 -7.48
CA SER A 59 0.21 -2.97 -6.99
C SER A 59 -0.89 -3.33 -5.99
N ARG A 60 -1.12 -2.43 -5.02
CA ARG A 60 -2.31 -2.45 -4.15
C ARG A 60 -3.00 -1.10 -4.27
N THR A 61 -4.31 -1.10 -4.48
CA THR A 61 -5.11 0.11 -4.71
C THR A 61 -6.34 0.11 -3.82
N TYR A 62 -6.83 1.30 -3.47
CA TYR A 62 -8.04 1.48 -2.67
C TYR A 62 -9.06 2.29 -3.46
N LEU A 63 -10.34 1.95 -3.33
CA LEU A 63 -11.42 2.74 -3.91
C LEU A 63 -11.61 4.02 -3.10
N MET A 64 -11.75 5.16 -3.78
CA MET A 64 -11.87 6.48 -3.16
C MET A 64 -13.30 7.01 -3.29
N GLU A 65 -13.86 7.55 -2.21
CA GLU A 65 -15.12 8.32 -2.24
C GLU A 65 -14.84 9.76 -2.72
N SER A 66 -13.70 10.30 -2.31
CA SER A 66 -13.24 11.65 -2.62
C SER A 66 -11.71 11.70 -2.63
N ASP A 67 -11.14 12.85 -2.98
CA ASP A 67 -9.70 13.10 -2.95
C ASP A 67 -9.00 12.74 -1.62
N SER A 68 -9.72 12.73 -0.49
CA SER A 68 -9.13 12.56 0.85
C SER A 68 -9.77 11.46 1.69
N LYS A 69 -10.68 10.65 1.12
CA LYS A 69 -11.35 9.55 1.84
C LYS A 69 -11.52 8.31 0.98
N TYR A 70 -11.24 7.15 1.57
CA TYR A 70 -11.61 5.86 1.00
C TYR A 70 -13.12 5.70 0.96
N GLN A 71 -13.60 4.97 -0.05
CA GLN A 71 -14.97 4.49 -0.09
C GLN A 71 -15.15 3.40 0.97
N MET A 72 -15.96 3.68 1.98
CA MET A 72 -16.25 2.72 3.04
C MET A 72 -17.47 1.87 2.68
N PHE A 73 -17.42 0.60 3.06
CA PHE A 73 -18.49 -0.36 2.83
C PHE A 73 -18.98 -0.95 4.16
N ASN A 74 -20.30 -1.04 4.31
CA ASN A 74 -20.91 -1.90 5.32
C ASN A 74 -21.64 -3.01 4.58
N VAL A 75 -21.04 -4.20 4.58
CA VAL A 75 -21.47 -5.35 3.77
C VAL A 75 -22.35 -6.34 4.54
N ILE A 76 -22.58 -6.13 5.84
CA ILE A 76 -23.41 -7.03 6.65
C ILE A 76 -24.86 -6.98 6.13
N GLY A 77 -25.38 -8.14 5.73
CA GLY A 77 -26.73 -8.27 5.17
C GLY A 77 -26.89 -7.65 3.77
N LYS A 78 -25.78 -7.46 3.04
CA LYS A 78 -25.77 -6.93 1.67
C LYS A 78 -25.13 -7.89 0.69
N GLU A 79 -25.29 -7.59 -0.59
CA GLU A 79 -24.64 -8.28 -1.71
C GLU A 79 -23.58 -7.36 -2.35
N LEU A 80 -22.44 -7.94 -2.69
CA LEU A 80 -21.39 -7.32 -3.50
C LEU A 80 -21.14 -8.20 -4.72
N THR A 81 -21.11 -7.59 -5.89
CA THR A 81 -20.88 -8.27 -7.17
C THR A 81 -19.86 -7.47 -7.97
N PHE A 82 -18.97 -8.18 -8.67
CA PHE A 82 -17.98 -7.60 -9.58
C PHE A 82 -17.62 -8.61 -10.67
N ASP A 83 -17.22 -8.10 -11.83
CA ASP A 83 -16.65 -8.91 -12.92
C ASP A 83 -15.13 -8.92 -12.83
N VAL A 84 -14.51 -10.07 -13.15
CA VAL A 84 -13.06 -10.22 -13.12
C VAL A 84 -12.57 -11.05 -14.30
N ASP A 85 -11.53 -10.57 -14.97
CA ASP A 85 -10.80 -11.31 -16.00
C ASP A 85 -9.43 -11.75 -15.47
N VAL A 86 -9.32 -13.02 -15.11
CA VAL A 86 -8.06 -13.66 -14.68
C VAL A 86 -7.40 -14.49 -15.79
N SER A 87 -7.84 -14.37 -17.04
CA SER A 87 -7.36 -15.19 -18.17
C SER A 87 -5.85 -15.04 -18.42
N LYS A 88 -5.24 -13.95 -17.96
CA LYS A 88 -3.81 -13.64 -18.09
C LYS A 88 -3.04 -13.76 -16.77
N LEU A 89 -3.63 -14.37 -15.75
CA LEU A 89 -3.03 -14.54 -14.43
C LEU A 89 -2.53 -15.99 -14.26
N PRO A 90 -1.26 -16.29 -14.56
CA PRO A 90 -0.71 -17.63 -14.44
C PRO A 90 -0.54 -18.07 -12.98
N CYS A 91 -0.22 -19.35 -12.78
CA CYS A 91 0.10 -19.92 -11.47
C CYS A 91 1.15 -19.10 -10.71
N GLY A 92 0.96 -18.94 -9.41
CA GLY A 92 1.87 -18.21 -8.52
C GLY A 92 1.60 -16.70 -8.42
N LEU A 93 0.64 -16.17 -9.18
CA LEU A 93 0.12 -14.83 -8.99
C LEU A 93 -1.20 -14.87 -8.21
N ASN A 94 -1.52 -13.75 -7.57
CA ASN A 94 -2.81 -13.50 -6.96
C ASN A 94 -3.34 -12.14 -7.40
N GLY A 95 -4.54 -12.12 -7.98
CA GLY A 95 -5.29 -10.91 -8.28
C GLY A 95 -6.43 -10.85 -7.29
N ALA A 96 -6.28 -10.03 -6.24
CA ALA A 96 -7.16 -10.08 -5.08
C ALA A 96 -8.13 -8.90 -5.01
N LEU A 97 -9.34 -9.18 -4.53
CA LEU A 97 -10.33 -8.18 -4.11
C LEU A 97 -10.81 -8.55 -2.70
N TYR A 98 -10.60 -7.64 -1.76
CA TYR A 98 -10.84 -7.93 -0.34
C TYR A 98 -11.15 -6.63 0.43
N PHE A 99 -11.70 -6.78 1.63
CA PHE A 99 -11.93 -5.68 2.56
C PHE A 99 -11.03 -5.80 3.78
N VAL A 100 -10.59 -4.64 4.29
CA VAL A 100 -9.87 -4.51 5.55
C VAL A 100 -10.43 -3.33 6.34
N GLU A 101 -10.38 -3.39 7.67
CA GLU A 101 -10.88 -2.32 8.54
C GLU A 101 -9.90 -1.16 8.69
N MET A 102 -9.53 -0.54 7.58
CA MET A 102 -8.72 0.68 7.56
C MET A 102 -9.55 1.93 7.94
N PRO A 103 -8.95 2.94 8.57
CA PRO A 103 -9.60 4.24 8.77
C PRO A 103 -9.87 4.93 7.42
N ALA A 104 -11.05 5.51 7.27
CA ALA A 104 -11.49 6.13 6.00
C ALA A 104 -10.57 7.26 5.51
N ASP A 105 -9.89 7.96 6.41
CA ASP A 105 -8.93 9.03 6.10
C ASP A 105 -7.47 8.54 6.01
N GLY A 106 -7.26 7.22 6.02
CA GLY A 106 -5.94 6.60 6.04
C GLY A 106 -5.16 6.81 7.33
N GLY A 107 -5.82 7.22 8.41
CA GLY A 107 -5.22 7.49 9.71
C GLY A 107 -4.57 8.87 9.77
N MET A 108 -5.12 9.85 9.04
CA MET A 108 -4.61 11.21 9.03
C MET A 108 -4.66 11.81 10.44
N GLY A 109 -3.63 12.57 10.82
CA GLY A 109 -3.51 13.16 12.16
C GLY A 109 -3.04 12.19 13.25
N LYS A 110 -2.97 10.87 12.97
CA LYS A 110 -2.29 9.92 13.87
C LYS A 110 -0.78 10.06 13.72
N GLY A 111 -0.08 10.39 14.81
CA GLY A 111 1.37 10.62 14.78
C GLY A 111 1.74 11.75 13.81
N ASN A 112 2.68 11.49 12.90
CA ASN A 112 3.07 12.45 11.85
C ASN A 112 2.39 12.16 10.50
N ASN A 113 1.29 11.38 10.45
CA ASN A 113 0.59 11.14 9.19
C ASN A 113 -0.16 12.40 8.72
N LYS A 114 0.42 13.09 7.74
CA LYS A 114 -0.18 14.25 7.06
C LYS A 114 -0.62 13.94 5.62
N ALA A 115 -0.43 12.70 5.17
CA ALA A 115 -0.71 12.28 3.80
C ALA A 115 -2.12 11.70 3.68
N GLY A 116 -2.48 10.79 4.57
CA GLY A 116 -3.82 10.18 4.65
C GLY A 116 -4.21 9.38 3.40
N ALA A 117 -5.53 9.16 3.27
CA ALA A 117 -6.11 8.31 2.23
C ALA A 117 -5.75 8.75 0.80
N LYS A 118 -5.55 10.06 0.57
CA LYS A 118 -5.11 10.60 -0.73
C LYS A 118 -3.85 9.93 -1.27
N TYR A 119 -2.96 9.51 -0.36
CA TYR A 119 -1.70 8.85 -0.68
C TYR A 119 -1.66 7.40 -0.21
N GLY A 120 -2.82 6.77 0.03
CA GLY A 120 -2.89 5.32 0.30
C GLY A 120 -2.33 4.91 1.66
N THR A 121 -2.31 5.78 2.68
CA THR A 121 -1.79 5.41 4.00
C THR A 121 -2.78 4.59 4.82
N GLY A 122 -2.28 3.96 5.89
CA GLY A 122 -3.12 3.33 6.91
C GLY A 122 -3.46 1.86 6.65
N TYR A 123 -2.76 1.21 5.71
CA TYR A 123 -2.95 -0.22 5.44
C TYR A 123 -2.74 -1.07 6.68
N CYS A 124 -3.58 -2.08 6.81
CA CYS A 124 -3.53 -3.17 7.77
C CYS A 124 -4.26 -4.36 7.17
N ASP A 125 -3.98 -5.57 7.66
CA ASP A 125 -4.72 -6.79 7.31
C ASP A 125 -4.58 -7.83 8.45
N ALA A 126 -5.11 -9.05 8.26
CA ALA A 126 -5.09 -10.09 9.28
C ALA A 126 -3.70 -10.74 9.48
N GLN A 127 -2.76 -10.52 8.56
CA GLN A 127 -1.39 -11.01 8.63
C GLN A 127 -0.49 -10.12 9.50
N CYS A 128 -0.98 -8.95 9.94
CA CYS A 128 -0.18 -7.98 10.69
C CYS A 128 1.14 -7.60 9.99
N PRO A 129 1.14 -7.20 8.71
CA PRO A 129 2.32 -7.05 7.87
C PRO A 129 3.35 -6.09 8.48
N HIS A 130 4.59 -6.56 8.53
CA HIS A 130 5.75 -5.81 9.03
C HIS A 130 6.50 -5.06 7.94
N ASP A 131 6.16 -5.27 6.67
CA ASP A 131 6.76 -4.60 5.51
C ASP A 131 6.13 -3.25 5.20
N VAL A 132 5.03 -2.90 5.87
CA VAL A 132 4.41 -1.58 5.78
C VAL A 132 5.39 -0.53 6.33
N LYS A 133 5.85 0.35 5.43
CA LYS A 133 6.88 1.36 5.72
C LYS A 133 6.41 2.46 6.66
N TRP A 134 5.11 2.74 6.71
CA TRP A 134 4.52 3.80 7.52
C TRP A 134 3.33 3.26 8.32
N ILE A 135 3.47 3.17 9.64
CA ILE A 135 2.43 2.64 10.54
C ILE A 135 2.17 3.68 11.64
N ASN A 136 0.90 4.00 11.88
CA ASN A 136 0.49 4.98 12.91
C ASN A 136 1.21 6.34 12.82
N GLY A 137 1.53 6.79 11.60
CA GLY A 137 2.23 8.05 11.36
C GLY A 137 3.70 8.07 11.76
N GLN A 138 4.33 6.90 11.85
CA GLN A 138 5.76 6.72 12.09
C GLN A 138 6.37 5.88 10.96
N ALA A 139 7.64 6.10 10.64
CA ALA A 139 8.37 5.16 9.79
C ALA A 139 8.58 3.86 10.56
N ASN A 140 8.40 2.74 9.89
CA ASN A 140 8.77 1.43 10.40
C ASN A 140 10.28 1.17 10.21
N SER A 141 11.14 2.15 10.51
CA SER A 141 12.58 2.08 10.25
C SER A 141 13.36 1.33 11.34
N ASP A 142 12.82 1.28 12.55
CA ASP A 142 13.52 0.72 13.70
C ASP A 142 13.62 -0.81 13.58
N GLY A 143 14.85 -1.34 13.61
CA GLY A 143 15.10 -2.77 13.43
C GLY A 143 14.69 -3.28 12.05
N TRP A 144 14.75 -2.44 11.02
CA TRP A 144 14.42 -2.84 9.66
C TRP A 144 15.40 -3.87 9.11
N GLU A 145 14.87 -5.04 8.75
CA GLU A 145 15.62 -6.14 8.13
C GLU A 145 15.28 -6.23 6.63
N PRO A 146 16.25 -5.98 5.73
CA PRO A 146 16.03 -6.12 4.29
C PRO A 146 15.65 -7.55 3.89
N SER A 147 14.68 -7.72 3.00
CA SER A 147 14.32 -9.05 2.50
C SER A 147 15.45 -9.67 1.70
N SER A 148 15.66 -10.99 1.87
CA SER A 148 16.64 -11.78 1.13
C SER A 148 16.19 -12.16 -0.28
N ASN A 149 14.88 -12.09 -0.57
CA ASN A 149 14.29 -12.50 -1.84
C ASN A 149 13.47 -11.40 -2.53
N ASP A 150 13.29 -10.23 -1.91
CA ASP A 150 12.69 -9.04 -2.51
C ASP A 150 13.60 -7.83 -2.33
N LYS A 151 14.11 -7.31 -3.45
CA LYS A 151 15.02 -6.16 -3.47
C LYS A 151 14.36 -4.82 -3.09
N ASN A 152 13.03 -4.77 -2.98
CA ASN A 152 12.24 -3.55 -2.70
C ASN A 152 11.52 -3.57 -1.34
N ALA A 153 11.63 -4.70 -0.61
CA ALA A 153 10.91 -4.94 0.63
C ALA A 153 11.85 -5.37 1.76
N GLY A 154 11.32 -5.36 2.96
CA GLY A 154 11.96 -5.73 4.21
C GLY A 154 10.92 -5.65 5.32
N SER A 155 11.33 -5.85 6.56
CA SER A 155 10.40 -5.90 7.70
C SER A 155 10.93 -5.05 8.85
N GLY A 156 10.07 -4.19 9.41
CA GLY A 156 10.38 -3.44 10.62
C GLY A 156 9.76 -4.05 11.87
N LYS A 157 9.97 -3.41 13.03
CA LYS A 157 9.44 -3.90 14.31
C LYS A 157 7.92 -3.85 14.42
N MET A 158 7.25 -2.89 13.76
CA MET A 158 5.80 -2.74 13.84
C MET A 158 5.10 -3.60 12.80
N GLY A 159 3.99 -4.23 13.18
CA GLY A 159 3.03 -4.87 12.28
C GLY A 159 1.71 -4.10 12.25
N ALA A 160 1.03 -4.08 11.10
CA ALA A 160 -0.24 -3.37 10.93
C ALA A 160 -1.44 -4.34 10.87
N CYS A 161 -2.10 -4.55 12.00
CA CYS A 161 -3.19 -5.53 12.13
C CYS A 161 -4.59 -4.90 12.01
N CYS A 162 -5.51 -5.55 11.28
CA CYS A 162 -6.95 -5.33 11.40
C CYS A 162 -7.74 -6.54 10.83
N PRO A 163 -9.06 -6.63 11.08
CA PRO A 163 -9.89 -7.63 10.42
C PRO A 163 -9.83 -7.52 8.89
N GLU A 164 -9.91 -8.68 8.25
CA GLU A 164 -9.82 -8.86 6.80
C GLU A 164 -10.93 -9.81 6.35
N MET A 165 -11.54 -9.49 5.20
CA MET A 165 -12.49 -10.34 4.51
C MET A 165 -12.05 -10.48 3.05
N ASP A 166 -11.42 -11.61 2.75
CA ASP A 166 -11.01 -11.99 1.40
C ASP A 166 -12.22 -12.43 0.58
N ILE A 167 -12.62 -11.60 -0.39
CA ILE A 167 -13.73 -11.93 -1.31
C ILE A 167 -13.21 -12.79 -2.47
N TRP A 168 -12.04 -12.45 -2.99
CA TRP A 168 -11.40 -13.11 -4.12
C TRP A 168 -9.88 -13.01 -4.03
#